data_AF-A0AAD4SZE6-F1
#
_entry.id   AF-A0AAD4SZE6-F1
#
_cell.length_a   1.000
_cell.length_b   1.000
_cell.length_c   1.000
_cell.angle_alpha   90.00
_cell.angle_beta   90.00
_cell.angle_gamma   90.00
#
_symmetry.space_group_name_H-M   'P 1'
#
loop_
_entity.id
_entity.type
_entity.pdbx_description
1 polymer ?
#
loop_
_entity_poly.entity_id
_entity_poly.type
_entity_poly.pdbx_seq_one_letter_code
_entity_poly.pdbx_strand_id
1 'polypeptide(L)'
;MLVTHYSICTAMKFVDNLPFVGQLIESKSFLEGYRGAWFRCKIKDYGKRCGVHNVALEYIDFPDEKRTWIHLYRQSPADRNLVSKRRHLMLRPTYPQIYHRNQMPDTRDISEIIAIVDGTWNVGDMVDWLTDGCYWSAWITSVQDQENVQIQLPEPPAGEGGSYVVPRKELRPSLDWTPELGWTVPISKVGATSRPCVRLMQPKSPGICEK
;
A
#
# COMPACT_ATOMS: atom_id res chain seq x y z
N MET A 1 -19.14 26.54 -19.38
CA MET A 1 -18.14 26.52 -18.30
C MET A 1 -18.89 26.25 -17.00
N LEU A 2 -19.02 24.99 -16.61
CA LEU A 2 -19.70 24.57 -15.38
C LEU A 2 -18.94 23.37 -14.84
N VAL A 3 -18.20 23.59 -13.76
CA VAL A 3 -17.39 22.60 -13.06
C VAL A 3 -18.34 21.79 -12.18
N THR A 4 -18.76 20.62 -12.64
CA THR A 4 -19.55 19.68 -11.85
C THR A 4 -18.66 19.04 -10.80
N HIS A 5 -19.01 19.26 -9.53
CA HIS A 5 -18.37 18.61 -8.39
C HIS A 5 -18.70 17.11 -8.41
N TYR A 6 -17.71 16.29 -8.71
CA TYR A 6 -17.82 14.83 -8.61
C TYR A 6 -17.94 14.43 -7.15
N SER A 7 -18.99 13.67 -6.83
CA SER A 7 -19.11 12.99 -5.53
C SER A 7 -18.06 11.90 -5.46
N ILE A 8 -17.03 12.16 -4.67
CA ILE A 8 -15.92 11.27 -4.35
C ILE A 8 -16.49 10.06 -3.60
N CYS A 9 -16.42 8.87 -4.22
CA CYS A 9 -16.43 7.57 -3.53
C CYS A 9 -15.55 7.65 -2.27
N THR A 10 -15.78 6.85 -1.24
CA THR A 10 -15.04 6.86 0.04
C THR A 10 -13.54 6.48 -0.09
N ALA A 11 -12.81 7.13 -0.99
CA ALA A 11 -11.40 7.41 -0.87
C ALA A 11 -11.25 8.34 0.33
N MET A 12 -10.42 7.92 1.27
CA MET A 12 -10.02 8.65 2.46
C MET A 12 -9.76 10.13 2.11
N LYS A 13 -10.73 11.03 2.37
CA LYS A 13 -10.65 12.46 2.06
C LYS A 13 -9.62 13.13 2.97
N PHE A 14 -8.35 12.96 2.64
CA PHE A 14 -7.20 13.49 3.39
C PHE A 14 -7.05 15.01 3.26
N VAL A 15 -7.86 15.67 2.43
CA VAL A 15 -7.71 17.10 2.15
C VAL A 15 -8.28 17.97 3.28
N ASP A 16 -9.25 17.49 4.06
CA ASP A 16 -9.80 18.24 5.20
C ASP A 16 -10.06 17.42 6.48
N ASN A 17 -9.96 16.09 6.44
CA ASN A 17 -10.10 15.23 7.62
C ASN A 17 -8.95 14.22 7.69
N LEU A 18 -8.07 14.48 8.64
CA LEU A 18 -7.01 13.60 9.12
C LEU A 18 -7.51 12.18 9.39
N PRO A 19 -6.63 11.17 9.39
CA PRO A 19 -7.08 9.80 9.53
C PRO A 19 -7.75 9.64 10.90
N PHE A 20 -9.03 9.23 10.89
CA PHE A 20 -9.87 9.25 12.07
C PHE A 20 -9.29 8.27 13.11
N VAL A 21 -9.24 8.71 14.36
CA VAL A 21 -8.90 7.84 15.49
C VAL A 21 -9.82 6.62 15.45
N GLY A 22 -9.23 5.43 15.57
CA GLY A 22 -9.90 4.15 15.49
C GLY A 22 -9.77 3.45 14.14
N GLN A 23 -9.33 4.14 13.08
CA GLN A 23 -9.17 3.52 11.75
C GLN A 23 -7.99 2.54 11.70
N LEU A 24 -8.21 1.45 10.96
CA LEU A 24 -7.18 0.50 10.57
C LEU A 24 -6.45 1.04 9.32
N ILE A 25 -5.13 1.01 9.37
CA ILE A 25 -4.24 1.53 8.33
C ILE A 25 -3.03 0.61 8.17
N GLU A 26 -2.22 0.85 7.15
CA GLU A 26 -0.86 0.34 7.12
C GLU A 26 0.15 1.49 7.21
N SER A 27 1.21 1.32 8.02
CA SER A 27 2.26 2.30 8.22
C SER A 27 3.59 1.82 7.66
N LYS A 28 4.28 2.69 6.92
CA LYS A 28 5.61 2.43 6.36
C LYS A 28 6.70 2.73 7.39
N SER A 29 7.79 1.95 7.38
CA SER A 29 8.99 2.26 8.16
C SER A 29 10.19 2.62 7.27
N PHE A 30 11.02 3.53 7.81
CA PHE A 30 12.36 3.85 7.30
C PHE A 30 13.45 3.56 8.33
N LEU A 31 13.09 2.90 9.44
CA LEU A 31 14.06 2.48 10.45
C LEU A 31 14.86 1.30 9.92
N GLU A 32 16.15 1.29 10.24
CA GLU A 32 17.02 0.16 9.98
C GLU A 32 16.47 -1.13 10.60
N GLY A 33 16.56 -2.23 9.85
CA GLY A 33 15.93 -3.49 10.17
C GLY A 33 14.47 -3.59 9.70
N TYR A 34 13.88 -2.49 9.22
CA TYR A 34 12.49 -2.42 8.72
C TYR A 34 12.32 -1.44 7.55
N ARG A 35 13.40 -1.07 6.84
CA ARG A 35 13.32 -0.11 5.74
C ARG A 35 12.40 -0.66 4.65
N GLY A 36 11.37 0.12 4.32
CA GLY A 36 10.41 -0.23 3.27
C GLY A 36 9.28 -1.17 3.70
N ALA A 37 9.29 -1.67 4.94
CA ALA A 37 8.23 -2.53 5.46
C ALA A 37 6.93 -1.76 5.75
N TRP A 38 5.80 -2.44 5.61
CA TRP A 38 4.46 -1.95 5.94
C TRP A 38 3.85 -2.77 7.08
N PHE A 39 3.41 -2.07 8.12
CA PHE A 39 2.85 -2.65 9.33
C PHE A 39 1.35 -2.38 9.39
N ARG A 40 0.55 -3.37 9.78
CA ARG A 40 -0.87 -3.14 10.07
C ARG A 40 -1.00 -2.46 11.42
N CYS A 41 -1.70 -1.33 11.45
CA CYS A 41 -1.84 -0.55 12.67
C CYS A 41 -3.26 0.00 12.82
N LYS A 42 -3.56 0.44 14.04
CA LYS A 42 -4.72 1.25 14.38
C LYS A 42 -4.27 2.62 14.82
N ILE A 43 -4.90 3.67 14.30
CA ILE A 43 -4.64 5.04 14.74
C ILE A 43 -5.35 5.26 16.07
N LYS A 44 -4.60 5.67 17.08
CA LYS A 44 -5.10 5.89 18.44
C LYS A 44 -5.22 7.37 18.79
N ASP A 45 -4.43 8.21 18.15
CA ASP A 45 -4.45 9.64 18.38
C ASP A 45 -3.80 10.39 17.21
N TYR A 46 -4.08 11.67 17.13
CA TYR A 46 -3.49 12.59 16.17
C TYR A 46 -3.09 13.89 16.87
N GLY A 47 -1.91 14.40 16.54
CA GLY A 47 -1.38 15.62 17.13
C GLY A 47 -0.62 16.48 16.14
N LYS A 48 -0.78 17.80 16.25
CA LYS A 48 0.01 18.79 15.52
C LYS A 48 0.90 19.55 16.48
N ARG A 49 2.23 19.41 16.35
CA ARG A 49 3.22 20.13 17.16
C ARG A 49 4.18 20.88 16.25
N CYS A 50 4.33 22.20 16.47
CA CYS A 50 5.18 23.08 15.66
C CYS A 50 4.94 22.93 14.14
N GLY A 51 3.68 22.79 13.72
CA GLY A 51 3.31 22.61 12.31
C GLY A 51 3.54 21.19 11.76
N VAL A 52 4.14 20.29 12.53
CA VAL A 52 4.38 18.90 12.13
C VAL A 52 3.20 18.02 12.56
N HIS A 53 2.68 17.25 11.62
CA HIS A 53 1.56 16.34 11.82
C HIS A 53 2.10 14.99 12.30
N ASN A 54 1.55 14.48 13.40
CA ASN A 54 1.95 13.21 14.01
C ASN A 54 0.72 12.35 14.27
N VAL A 55 0.91 11.04 14.23
CA VAL A 55 -0.11 10.06 14.60
C VAL A 55 0.45 9.12 15.66
N ALA A 56 -0.40 8.71 16.59
CA ALA A 56 -0.10 7.65 17.52
C ALA A 56 -0.66 6.32 16.99
N LEU A 57 0.20 5.31 16.87
CA LEU A 57 -0.13 4.01 16.32
C LEU A 57 -0.07 2.92 17.38
N GLU A 58 -0.95 1.94 17.23
CA GLU A 58 -0.90 0.63 17.88
C GLU A 58 -0.72 -0.42 16.79
N TYR A 59 0.27 -1.29 16.93
CA TYR A 59 0.63 -2.29 15.94
C TYR A 59 -0.19 -3.56 16.17
N ILE A 60 -0.91 -4.02 15.14
CA ILE A 60 -1.85 -5.15 15.28
C ILE A 60 -1.10 -6.46 15.48
N ASP A 61 -0.02 -6.64 14.72
CA ASP A 61 0.81 -7.86 14.72
C ASP A 61 1.86 -7.88 15.84
N PHE A 62 1.92 -6.80 16.62
CA PHE A 62 2.87 -6.61 17.74
C PHE A 62 2.13 -6.03 18.95
N PRO A 63 1.22 -6.79 19.58
CA PRO A 63 0.35 -6.27 20.63
C PRO A 63 1.08 -5.84 21.90
N ASP A 64 2.29 -6.38 22.13
CA ASP A 64 3.14 -6.04 23.27
C ASP A 64 3.91 -4.72 23.07
N GLU A 65 3.94 -4.20 21.85
CA GLU A 65 4.61 -2.94 21.55
C GLU A 65 3.83 -1.74 22.09
N LYS A 66 4.57 -0.80 22.68
CA LYS A 66 3.96 0.41 23.22
C LYS A 66 3.45 1.29 22.08
N ARG A 67 2.36 2.01 22.38
CA ARG A 67 1.85 3.06 21.51
C ARG A 67 2.98 3.99 21.08
N THR A 68 3.17 4.13 19.78
CA THR A 68 4.30 4.89 19.22
C THR A 68 3.81 6.09 18.41
N TRP A 69 4.45 7.24 18.61
CA TRP A 69 4.20 8.44 17.82
C TRP A 69 5.13 8.50 16.61
N ILE A 70 4.56 8.67 15.42
CA ILE A 70 5.33 8.86 14.19
C ILE A 70 4.95 10.16 13.49
N HIS A 71 5.87 10.69 12.69
CA HIS A 71 5.57 11.81 11.80
C HIS A 71 4.76 11.29 10.62
N LEU A 72 3.65 11.95 10.30
CA LEU A 72 2.78 11.59 9.18
C LEU A 72 3.54 11.66 7.85
N TYR A 73 4.45 12.63 7.72
CA TYR A 73 5.29 12.80 6.55
C TYR A 73 6.77 12.75 6.94
N ARG A 74 7.57 11.90 6.27
CA ARG A 74 9.02 11.81 6.49
C ARG A 74 9.80 11.82 5.18
N GLN A 75 11.03 12.32 5.21
CA GLN A 75 11.97 12.17 4.10
C GLN A 75 12.56 10.75 4.14
N SER A 76 12.61 10.08 2.98
CA SER A 76 13.29 8.79 2.86
C SER A 76 14.80 8.97 3.03
N PRO A 77 15.51 8.07 3.73
CA PRO A 77 16.97 8.03 3.73
C PRO A 77 17.57 7.96 2.31
N ALA A 78 16.89 7.32 1.36
CA ALA A 78 17.30 7.26 -0.04
C ALA A 78 17.26 8.61 -0.77
N ASP A 79 16.42 9.54 -0.29
CA ASP A 79 16.20 10.84 -0.93
C ASP A 79 17.04 11.96 -0.29
N ARG A 80 17.97 11.63 0.62
CA ARG A 80 18.75 12.65 1.36
C ARG A 80 19.55 13.57 0.45
N ASN A 81 20.05 13.03 -0.66
CA ASN A 81 20.90 13.75 -1.61
C ASN A 81 20.11 14.33 -2.81
N LEU A 82 18.80 14.12 -2.87
CA LEU A 82 17.98 14.67 -3.94
C LEU A 82 17.72 16.16 -3.68
N VAL A 83 17.87 16.98 -4.74
CA VAL A 83 17.62 18.43 -4.70
C VAL A 83 16.19 18.72 -4.23
N SER A 84 15.23 17.89 -4.64
CA SER A 84 13.87 17.90 -4.10
C SER A 84 13.78 17.01 -2.87
N LYS A 85 13.67 17.62 -1.69
CA LYS A 85 13.43 16.92 -0.41
C LYS A 85 11.98 16.44 -0.33
N ARG A 86 11.61 15.47 -1.17
CA ARG A 86 10.27 14.88 -1.18
C ARG A 86 9.98 14.25 0.17
N ARG A 87 8.82 14.57 0.74
CA ARG A 87 8.30 13.89 1.92
C ARG A 87 7.33 12.81 1.49
N HIS A 88 7.49 11.64 2.07
CA HIS A 88 6.63 10.48 1.88
C HIS A 88 5.55 10.50 2.95
N LEU A 89 4.31 10.28 2.54
CA LEU A 89 3.26 9.95 3.48
C LEU A 89 3.54 8.57 4.05
N MET A 90 3.55 8.45 5.38
CA MET A 90 3.95 7.24 6.09
C MET A 90 2.78 6.29 6.39
N LEU A 91 1.59 6.62 5.91
CA LEU A 91 0.36 5.86 6.12
C LEU A 91 -0.33 5.62 4.78
N ARG A 92 -0.98 4.46 4.66
CA ARG A 92 -1.99 4.18 3.65
C ARG A 92 -3.22 3.56 4.34
N PRO A 93 -4.42 3.63 3.73
CA PRO A 93 -5.59 2.94 4.25
C PRO A 93 -5.34 1.44 4.44
N THR A 94 -6.30 0.74 5.04
CA THR A 94 -6.29 -0.72 5.01
C THR A 94 -6.21 -1.21 3.57
N TYR A 95 -5.36 -2.21 3.35
CA TYR A 95 -5.11 -2.77 2.02
C TYR A 95 -6.40 -3.31 1.40
N PRO A 96 -6.66 -3.09 0.09
CA PRO A 96 -7.88 -3.54 -0.57
C PRO A 96 -8.09 -5.05 -0.44
N GLN A 97 -9.33 -5.49 -0.36
CA GLN A 97 -9.59 -6.92 -0.40
C GLN A 97 -9.13 -7.51 -1.74
N ILE A 98 -8.45 -8.65 -1.67
CA ILE A 98 -7.87 -9.32 -2.83
C ILE A 98 -8.76 -10.47 -3.26
N TYR A 99 -9.03 -10.54 -4.56
CA TYR A 99 -9.72 -11.65 -5.19
C TYR A 99 -8.89 -12.22 -6.33
N HIS A 100 -8.87 -13.54 -6.47
CA HIS A 100 -8.47 -14.14 -7.74
C HIS A 100 -9.57 -13.93 -8.77
N ARG A 101 -9.20 -13.78 -10.04
CA ARG A 101 -10.16 -13.57 -11.15
C ARG A 101 -11.35 -14.55 -11.13
N ASN A 102 -11.12 -15.81 -10.75
CA ASN A 102 -12.15 -16.85 -10.72
C ASN A 102 -13.08 -16.78 -9.50
N GLN A 103 -12.76 -15.93 -8.52
CA GLN A 103 -13.48 -15.77 -7.25
C GLN A 103 -14.09 -14.36 -7.12
N MET A 104 -14.17 -13.64 -8.24
CA MET A 104 -14.61 -12.26 -8.27
C MET A 104 -16.08 -12.15 -7.82
N PRO A 105 -16.41 -11.23 -6.90
CA PRO A 105 -17.79 -10.98 -6.50
C PRO A 105 -18.59 -10.35 -7.64
N ASP A 106 -19.93 -10.40 -7.58
CA ASP A 106 -20.76 -9.63 -8.50
C ASP A 106 -20.43 -8.14 -8.34
N THR A 107 -20.25 -7.45 -9.47
CA THR A 107 -19.98 -6.01 -9.51
C THR A 107 -20.95 -5.15 -8.71
N ARG A 108 -22.18 -5.64 -8.45
CA ARG A 108 -23.20 -4.96 -7.64
C ARG A 108 -22.89 -4.96 -6.15
N ASP A 109 -22.14 -5.95 -5.67
CA ASP A 109 -21.83 -6.14 -4.24
C ASP A 109 -20.57 -5.36 -3.82
N ILE A 110 -19.96 -4.63 -4.76
CA ILE A 110 -18.67 -3.96 -4.56
C ILE A 110 -18.91 -2.56 -4.02
N SER A 111 -18.80 -2.43 -2.70
CA SER A 111 -18.92 -1.16 -1.98
C SER A 111 -17.59 -0.41 -1.82
N GLU A 112 -16.45 -1.12 -1.89
CA GLU A 112 -15.10 -0.57 -1.74
C GLU A 112 -14.18 -1.00 -2.90
N ILE A 113 -13.03 -0.35 -3.02
CA ILE A 113 -12.01 -0.74 -4.02
C ILE A 113 -11.55 -2.16 -3.71
N ILE A 114 -11.51 -3.01 -4.73
CA ILE A 114 -10.93 -4.35 -4.63
C ILE A 114 -9.76 -4.53 -5.59
N ALA A 115 -8.83 -5.41 -5.20
CA ALA A 115 -7.69 -5.82 -6.02
C ALA A 115 -7.96 -7.19 -6.64
N ILE A 116 -7.91 -7.28 -7.97
CA ILE A 116 -8.07 -8.54 -8.70
C ILE A 116 -6.70 -9.01 -9.18
N VAL A 117 -6.23 -10.13 -8.66
CA VAL A 117 -4.99 -10.78 -9.13
C VAL A 117 -5.30 -11.58 -10.39
N ASP A 118 -4.64 -11.21 -11.47
CA ASP A 118 -4.81 -11.81 -12.79
C ASP A 118 -3.73 -12.84 -13.07
N GLY A 119 -4.07 -14.11 -12.88
CA GLY A 119 -3.18 -15.23 -13.18
C GLY A 119 -2.15 -15.50 -12.08
N THR A 120 -1.02 -16.07 -12.48
CA THR A 120 0.08 -16.45 -11.58
C THR A 120 1.14 -15.37 -11.52
N TRP A 121 1.87 -15.32 -10.41
CA TRP A 121 3.06 -14.50 -10.23
C TRP A 121 4.15 -14.76 -11.29
N ASN A 122 4.75 -13.70 -11.82
CA ASN A 122 5.78 -13.74 -12.87
C ASN A 122 6.99 -12.89 -12.49
N VAL A 123 8.11 -13.16 -13.16
CA VAL A 123 9.31 -12.32 -13.07
C VAL A 123 8.98 -10.88 -13.46
N GLY A 124 9.41 -9.94 -12.63
CA GLY A 124 9.15 -8.50 -12.78
C GLY A 124 7.94 -8.00 -11.99
N ASP A 125 7.05 -8.89 -11.53
CA ASP A 125 5.92 -8.48 -10.68
C ASP A 125 6.43 -7.93 -9.35
N MET A 126 5.83 -6.82 -8.91
CA MET A 126 6.09 -6.23 -7.60
C MET A 126 5.07 -6.76 -6.60
N VAL A 127 5.55 -7.31 -5.49
CA VAL A 127 4.76 -8.01 -4.49
C VAL A 127 5.14 -7.56 -3.08
N ASP A 128 4.17 -7.59 -2.18
CA ASP A 128 4.40 -7.45 -0.74
C ASP A 128 4.44 -8.87 -0.13
N TRP A 129 5.57 -9.24 0.46
CA TRP A 129 5.76 -10.52 1.17
C TRP A 129 5.46 -10.37 2.66
N LEU A 130 4.55 -11.18 3.19
CA LEU A 130 4.25 -11.22 4.61
C LEU A 130 5.23 -12.14 5.35
N THR A 131 6.15 -11.56 6.12
CA THR A 131 7.02 -12.28 7.05
C THR A 131 7.25 -11.46 8.30
N ASP A 132 7.50 -12.13 9.42
CA ASP A 132 7.84 -11.49 10.70
C ASP A 132 6.84 -10.39 11.11
N GLY A 133 5.54 -10.63 10.86
CA GLY A 133 4.46 -9.71 11.26
C GLY A 133 4.33 -8.44 10.43
N CYS A 134 5.07 -8.27 9.33
CA CYS A 134 4.92 -7.11 8.43
C CYS A 134 5.08 -7.47 6.94
N TYR A 135 4.73 -6.51 6.08
CA TYR A 135 4.75 -6.68 4.63
C TYR A 135 5.97 -6.01 4.00
N TRP A 136 6.73 -6.76 3.23
CA TRP A 136 7.97 -6.32 2.58
C TRP A 136 7.77 -6.21 1.07
N SER A 137 7.87 -5.00 0.53
CA SER A 137 7.77 -4.81 -0.92
C SER A 137 9.03 -5.34 -1.61
N ALA A 138 8.86 -6.16 -2.65
CA ALA A 138 9.92 -6.85 -3.36
C ALA A 138 9.56 -7.06 -4.85
N TRP A 139 10.56 -7.39 -5.66
CA TRP A 139 10.36 -7.83 -7.05
C TRP A 139 10.56 -9.33 -7.15
N ILE A 140 9.72 -10.00 -7.93
CA ILE A 140 9.96 -11.40 -8.32
C ILE A 140 11.07 -11.43 -9.36
N THR A 141 12.14 -12.17 -9.08
CA THR A 141 13.32 -12.28 -9.95
C THR A 141 13.39 -13.60 -10.69
N SER A 142 12.80 -14.67 -10.15
CA SER A 142 12.70 -15.96 -10.82
C SER A 142 11.50 -16.77 -10.31
N VAL A 143 10.98 -17.66 -11.16
CA VAL A 143 9.99 -18.65 -10.78
C VAL A 143 10.71 -19.97 -10.53
N GLN A 144 10.64 -20.48 -9.31
CA GLN A 144 11.36 -21.70 -8.91
C GLN A 144 10.55 -22.94 -9.26
N ASP A 145 9.28 -22.96 -8.86
CA ASP A 145 8.34 -24.04 -9.12
C ASP A 145 6.88 -23.50 -9.12
N GLN A 146 5.90 -24.40 -9.03
CA GLN A 146 4.47 -24.05 -9.02
C GLN A 146 4.03 -23.31 -7.75
N GLU A 147 4.70 -23.51 -6.62
CA GLU A 147 4.35 -23.01 -5.29
C GLU A 147 5.30 -21.91 -4.79
N ASN A 148 6.51 -21.83 -5.31
CA ASN A 148 7.56 -20.93 -4.84
C ASN A 148 8.09 -20.01 -5.94
N VAL A 149 8.48 -18.81 -5.53
CA VAL A 149 9.16 -17.82 -6.37
C VAL A 149 10.35 -17.24 -5.62
N GLN A 150 11.34 -16.75 -6.34
CA GLN A 150 12.41 -15.96 -5.75
C GLN A 150 12.04 -14.48 -5.83
N ILE A 151 12.20 -13.78 -4.71
CA ILE A 151 12.02 -12.34 -4.60
C ILE A 151 13.35 -11.64 -4.28
N GLN A 152 13.42 -10.36 -4.57
CA GLN A 152 14.50 -9.46 -4.20
C GLN A 152 13.93 -8.19 -3.57
N LEU A 153 14.38 -7.89 -2.36
CA LEU A 153 14.01 -6.67 -1.64
C LEU A 153 14.85 -5.48 -2.14
N PRO A 154 14.33 -4.24 -2.08
CA PRO A 154 15.13 -3.06 -2.36
C PRO A 154 16.36 -2.98 -1.45
N GLU A 155 17.52 -2.68 -2.03
CA GLU A 155 18.76 -2.50 -1.26
C GLU A 155 18.71 -1.26 -0.34
N PRO A 156 19.51 -1.23 0.74
CA PRO A 156 19.72 -0.02 1.51
C PRO A 156 20.21 1.14 0.62
N PRO A 157 19.77 2.37 0.87
CA PRO A 157 18.92 2.81 2.00
C PRO A 157 17.41 2.74 1.73
N ALA A 158 16.97 2.21 0.58
CA ALA A 158 15.56 2.15 0.20
C ALA A 158 14.81 0.97 0.86
N GLY A 159 15.52 -0.12 1.13
CA GLY A 159 15.04 -1.27 1.89
C GLY A 159 16.16 -1.94 2.68
N GLU A 160 16.01 -3.23 2.99
CA GLU A 160 17.01 -4.04 3.69
C GLU A 160 17.83 -4.94 2.77
N GLY A 161 17.50 -4.99 1.48
CA GLY A 161 18.15 -5.85 0.50
C GLY A 161 17.89 -7.34 0.73
N GLY A 162 18.62 -8.15 -0.02
CA GLY A 162 18.55 -9.60 0.07
C GLY A 162 17.58 -10.25 -0.92
N SER A 163 17.76 -11.57 -1.09
CA SER A 163 16.97 -12.39 -1.99
C SER A 163 16.54 -13.68 -1.30
N TYR A 164 15.28 -14.03 -1.48
CA TYR A 164 14.63 -15.10 -0.73
C TYR A 164 13.76 -15.93 -1.67
N VAL A 165 13.72 -17.24 -1.45
CA VAL A 165 12.72 -18.12 -2.07
C VAL A 165 11.55 -18.21 -1.11
N VAL A 166 10.37 -17.82 -1.58
CA VAL A 166 9.18 -17.67 -0.73
C VAL A 166 7.96 -18.36 -1.36
N PRO A 167 7.03 -18.87 -0.53
CA PRO A 167 5.77 -19.42 -1.00
C PRO A 167 4.90 -18.34 -1.65
N ARG A 168 4.33 -18.64 -2.82
CA ARG A 168 3.43 -17.74 -3.57
C ARG A 168 2.21 -17.29 -2.77
N LYS A 169 1.75 -18.10 -1.81
CA LYS A 169 0.61 -17.81 -0.93
C LYS A 169 0.88 -16.74 0.13
N GLU A 170 2.15 -16.43 0.41
CA GLU A 170 2.55 -15.37 1.35
C GLU A 170 2.71 -14.01 0.65
N LEU A 171 2.49 -13.98 -0.66
CA LEU A 171 2.58 -12.79 -1.48
C LEU A 171 1.20 -12.20 -1.71
N ARG A 172 1.15 -10.87 -1.67
CA ARG A 172 0.09 -10.07 -2.26
C ARG A 172 0.69 -9.10 -3.28
N PRO A 173 -0.07 -8.53 -4.22
CA PRO A 173 0.52 -7.56 -5.14
C PRO A 173 0.99 -6.32 -4.35
N SER A 174 2.06 -5.65 -4.78
CA SER A 174 2.36 -4.34 -4.19
C SER A 174 1.42 -3.30 -4.79
N LEU A 175 0.91 -2.39 -3.95
CA LEU A 175 0.09 -1.26 -4.36
C LEU A 175 0.62 0.04 -3.75
N ASP A 176 0.55 1.12 -4.51
CA ASP A 176 0.83 2.45 -4.03
C ASP A 176 -0.49 3.13 -3.62
N TRP A 177 -0.39 4.12 -2.73
CA TRP A 177 -1.53 4.93 -2.34
C TRP A 177 -1.12 6.39 -2.14
N THR A 178 -1.90 7.31 -2.69
CA THR A 178 -1.81 8.74 -2.35
C THR A 178 -3.19 9.33 -2.09
N PRO A 179 -3.31 10.42 -1.33
CA PRO A 179 -4.57 11.13 -1.14
C PRO A 179 -5.26 11.54 -2.44
N GLU A 180 -4.47 11.89 -3.47
CA GLU A 180 -4.95 12.43 -4.73
C GLU A 180 -5.42 11.35 -5.71
N LEU A 181 -4.71 10.22 -5.75
CA LEU A 181 -4.95 9.15 -6.72
C LEU A 181 -5.66 7.92 -6.11
N GLY A 182 -5.74 7.83 -4.80
CA GLY A 182 -6.17 6.62 -4.11
C GLY A 182 -5.18 5.48 -4.33
N TRP A 183 -5.69 4.24 -4.33
CA TRP A 183 -4.90 3.05 -4.62
C TRP A 183 -4.51 3.00 -6.09
N THR A 184 -3.24 2.73 -6.37
CA THR A 184 -2.71 2.58 -7.72
C THR A 184 -1.80 1.35 -7.83
N VAL A 185 -1.67 0.84 -9.05
CA VAL A 185 -0.72 -0.25 -9.35
C VAL A 185 0.64 0.37 -9.65
N PRO A 186 1.73 -0.07 -9.00
CA PRO A 186 3.07 0.42 -9.26
C PRO A 186 3.47 0.18 -10.71
N ILE A 187 4.16 1.15 -11.32
CA ILE A 187 4.65 1.01 -12.70
C ILE A 187 5.77 -0.03 -12.70
N SER A 188 5.57 -1.14 -13.42
CA SER A 188 6.62 -2.17 -13.59
C SER A 188 7.87 -1.55 -14.23
N LYS A 189 9.05 -1.92 -13.72
CA LYS A 189 10.33 -1.54 -14.33
C LYS A 189 10.60 -2.26 -15.67
N VAL A 190 9.83 -3.30 -15.98
CA VAL A 190 10.02 -4.15 -17.16
C VAL A 190 9.20 -3.62 -18.35
N GLY A 191 9.53 -2.42 -18.83
CA GLY A 191 9.03 -1.87 -20.10
C GLY A 191 7.51 -1.66 -20.22
N ALA A 192 7.10 -0.98 -21.29
CA ALA A 192 5.69 -0.64 -21.55
C ALA A 192 4.78 -1.84 -21.91
N THR A 193 5.34 -3.05 -22.00
CA THR A 193 4.65 -4.28 -22.44
C THR A 193 4.35 -5.26 -21.30
N SER A 194 4.77 -4.98 -20.07
CA SER A 194 4.48 -5.87 -18.93
C SER A 194 3.00 -5.80 -18.56
N ARG A 195 2.30 -6.95 -18.60
CA ARG A 195 0.96 -7.07 -18.02
C ARG A 195 1.04 -6.76 -16.53
N PRO A 196 0.12 -5.97 -15.95
CA PRO A 196 0.05 -5.80 -14.51
C PRO A 196 -0.44 -7.11 -13.86
N CYS A 197 0.18 -7.53 -12.76
CA CYS A 197 -0.23 -8.71 -12.00
C CYS A 197 -1.57 -8.52 -11.25
N VAL A 198 -2.00 -7.25 -11.12
CA VAL A 198 -3.20 -6.86 -10.41
C VAL A 198 -3.95 -5.77 -11.18
N ARG A 199 -5.29 -5.83 -11.14
CA ARG A 199 -6.16 -4.73 -11.56
C ARG A 199 -6.94 -4.23 -10.35
N LEU A 200 -7.06 -2.92 -10.25
CA LEU A 200 -7.93 -2.29 -9.25
C LEU A 200 -9.28 -2.03 -9.87
N MET A 201 -10.34 -2.43 -9.16
CA MET A 201 -11.71 -2.15 -9.56
C MET A 201 -12.37 -1.25 -8.54
N GLN A 202 -12.97 -0.17 -9.05
CA GLN A 202 -13.71 0.79 -8.26
C GLN A 202 -15.16 0.32 -8.06
N PRO A 203 -15.80 0.68 -6.94
CA PRO A 203 -17.25 0.58 -6.79
C PRO A 203 -17.96 1.28 -7.94
N LYS A 204 -19.10 0.74 -8.37
CA LYS A 204 -19.98 1.49 -9.29
C LYS A 204 -20.47 2.74 -8.57
N SER A 205 -20.18 3.91 -9.13
CA SER A 205 -20.85 5.13 -8.70
C SER A 205 -22.36 4.91 -8.80
N PRO A 206 -23.17 5.27 -7.79
CA PRO A 206 -24.60 5.20 -7.92
C PRO A 206 -25.00 6.04 -9.13
N GLY A 207 -25.63 5.41 -10.12
CA GLY A 207 -26.13 6.10 -11.29
C GLY A 207 -27.03 7.24 -10.85
N ILE A 208 -26.76 8.44 -11.35
CA ILE A 208 -27.67 9.56 -11.18
C ILE A 208 -28.98 9.12 -11.85
N CYS A 209 -30.03 8.86 -11.06
CA CYS A 209 -31.37 8.85 -11.62
C CYS A 209 -31.65 10.27 -12.10
N GLU A 210 -31.49 10.52 -13.40
CA GLU A 210 -32.11 11.67 -14.05
C GLU A 210 -33.63 11.51 -13.81
N LYS A 211 -34.18 12.44 -13.02
CA LYS A 211 -35.62 12.63 -12.86
C LYS A 211 -36.11 13.58 -13.94
#